data_AF-A0A6P0JRX2-F1
#
_entry.id   AF-A0A6P0JRX2-F1
#
_cell.length_a   1.000
_cell.length_b   1.000
_cell.length_c   1.000
_cell.angle_alpha   90.00
_cell.angle_beta   90.00
_cell.angle_gamma   90.00
#
_symmetry.space_group_name_H-M   'P 1'
#
loop_
_entity.id
_entity.type
_entity.pdbx_description
1 polymer ?
#
loop_
_entity_poly.entity_id
_entity_poly.type
_entity_poly.pdbx_seq_one_letter_code
_entity_poly.pdbx_strand_id
1 'polypeptide(L)'
;MFDQLFREHLCAIYEALHEPIPPQLKENVDSHEQQGDRNPSSFIHPIVDGLGDEQDWDKAGRIEIGGARGTMHRASLVQRVFYGLDHLNFYLRLDFSSGLNPQVDLPPELHLVWFYPGVTMYNSSIPLENLPNVSPLNYLFHHHLGINLRNGEIWFAEAGDRYQWHSQETHATMALDQCLEVAVPWSDLNIHPDYPLRIVAILADNGQYKSYFPEDRLIGLQAP
;
A
#
# COMPACT_ATOMS: atom_id res chain seq x y z
N MET A 1 -6.69 7.09 23.06
CA MET A 1 -7.64 7.35 24.18
C MET A 1 -7.00 7.14 25.56
N PHE A 2 -6.17 6.12 25.78
CA PHE A 2 -5.50 5.85 27.07
C PHE A 2 -4.54 6.98 27.52
N ASP A 3 -3.85 7.60 26.57
CA ASP A 3 -2.80 8.57 26.84
C ASP A 3 -3.33 9.94 27.29
N GLN A 4 -4.57 10.29 26.93
CA GLN A 4 -5.21 11.53 27.35
C GLN A 4 -5.63 11.48 28.83
N LEU A 5 -6.28 10.40 29.26
CA LEU A 5 -6.69 10.22 30.66
C LEU A 5 -5.49 10.15 31.61
N PHE A 6 -4.38 9.57 31.14
CA PHE A 6 -3.12 9.51 31.88
C PHE A 6 -2.49 10.90 32.07
N ARG A 7 -2.49 11.74 31.03
CA ARG A 7 -2.01 13.14 31.12
C ARG A 7 -2.88 14.00 32.01
N GLU A 8 -4.20 13.85 31.90
CA GLU A 8 -5.15 14.56 32.78
C GLU A 8 -4.86 14.22 34.25
N HIS A 9 -4.55 12.97 34.57
CA HIS A 9 -4.14 12.57 35.91
C HIS A 9 -2.80 13.16 36.33
N LEU A 10 -1.78 13.17 35.45
CA LEU A 10 -0.48 13.77 35.76
C LEU A 10 -0.61 15.28 36.00
N CYS A 11 -1.36 16.00 35.16
CA CYS A 11 -1.66 17.41 35.36
C CYS A 11 -2.32 17.68 36.72
N ALA A 12 -3.32 16.87 37.11
CA ALA A 12 -3.99 17.00 38.40
C ALA A 12 -3.04 16.76 39.60
N ILE A 13 -2.04 15.90 39.45
CA ILE A 13 -1.01 15.66 40.47
C ILE A 13 -0.09 16.89 40.62
N TYR A 14 0.39 17.48 39.50
CA TYR A 14 1.21 18.70 39.55
C TYR A 14 0.45 19.88 40.16
N GLU A 15 -0.84 20.03 39.83
CA GLU A 15 -1.70 21.05 40.44
C GLU A 15 -1.87 20.85 41.95
N ALA A 16 -2.10 19.60 42.39
CA ALA A 16 -2.22 19.29 43.81
C ALA A 16 -0.92 19.59 44.59
N LEU A 17 0.23 19.41 43.94
CA LEU A 17 1.56 19.67 44.51
C LEU A 17 1.99 21.15 44.44
N HIS A 18 1.17 22.04 43.86
CA HIS A 18 1.52 23.45 43.61
C HIS A 18 2.81 23.60 42.76
N GLU A 19 3.07 22.62 41.91
CA GLU A 19 4.23 22.62 41.02
C GLU A 19 3.82 23.08 39.62
N PRO A 20 4.71 23.75 38.87
CA PRO A 20 4.43 24.14 37.50
C PRO A 20 4.28 22.90 36.63
N ILE A 21 3.12 22.72 36.00
CA ILE A 21 2.86 21.63 35.05
C ILE A 21 3.90 21.71 33.91
N PRO A 22 4.70 20.65 33.68
CA PRO A 22 5.63 20.58 32.57
C PRO A 22 4.96 20.88 31.22
N PRO A 23 5.54 21.75 30.35
CA PRO A 23 4.96 22.09 29.04
C PRO A 23 4.65 20.88 28.17
N GLN A 24 5.46 19.82 28.29
CA GLN A 24 5.35 18.56 27.55
C GLN A 24 4.05 17.80 27.84
N LEU A 25 3.40 18.04 28.99
CA LEU A 25 2.09 17.46 29.31
C LEU A 25 0.92 18.21 28.63
N LYS A 26 1.17 19.46 28.18
CA LYS A 26 0.20 20.30 27.46
C LYS A 26 0.35 20.20 25.95
N GLU A 27 1.45 19.63 25.47
CA GLU A 27 1.62 19.29 24.06
C GLU A 27 0.78 18.05 23.74
N ASN A 28 -0.15 18.19 22.79
CA ASN A 28 -0.74 17.03 22.13
C ASN A 28 0.41 16.23 21.50
N VAL A 29 0.71 15.04 22.01
CA VAL A 29 1.68 14.13 21.39
C VAL A 29 1.11 13.50 20.11
N ASP A 30 -0.20 13.61 19.94
CA ASP A 30 -0.87 13.30 18.68
C ASP A 30 -0.98 14.57 17.83
N SER A 31 0.17 15.15 17.45
CA SER A 31 0.22 15.85 16.18
C SER A 31 0.05 14.81 15.08
N HIS A 32 -1.20 14.40 14.86
CA HIS A 32 -1.68 13.89 13.57
C HIS A 32 -1.58 15.05 12.57
N GLU A 33 -0.36 15.52 12.31
CA GLU A 33 -0.11 16.19 11.07
C GLU A 33 -0.53 15.20 9.99
N GLN A 34 -1.38 15.66 9.08
CA GLN A 34 -1.61 14.96 7.83
C GLN A 34 -0.25 14.87 7.12
N GLN A 35 0.52 13.84 7.46
CA GLN A 35 1.76 13.55 6.79
C GLN A 35 1.35 13.18 5.38
N GLY A 36 1.56 14.11 4.46
CA GLY A 36 1.34 13.89 3.04
C GLY A 36 2.30 12.83 2.51
N ASP A 37 2.53 12.86 1.21
CA ASP A 37 3.37 11.83 0.60
C ASP A 37 4.76 11.77 1.22
N ARG A 38 5.21 10.56 1.56
CA ARG A 38 6.55 10.30 2.08
C ARG A 38 7.08 8.97 1.55
N ASN A 39 8.40 8.87 1.44
CA ASN A 39 9.07 7.61 1.13
C ASN A 39 9.27 6.78 2.41
N PRO A 40 9.45 5.45 2.30
CA PRO A 40 9.82 4.62 3.43
C PRO A 40 11.12 5.12 4.05
N SER A 41 11.19 5.11 5.37
CA SER A 41 12.32 5.66 6.14
C SER A 41 13.23 4.59 6.76
N SER A 42 12.69 3.38 6.99
CA SER A 42 13.42 2.19 7.41
C SER A 42 12.62 0.94 7.04
N PHE A 43 13.14 -0.24 7.39
CA PHE A 43 12.36 -1.46 7.29
C PHE A 43 11.12 -1.44 8.19
N ILE A 44 10.08 -2.14 7.74
CA ILE A 44 8.82 -2.37 8.47
C ILE A 44 8.54 -3.87 8.51
N HIS A 45 7.89 -4.33 9.57
CA HIS A 45 7.52 -5.74 9.71
C HIS A 45 6.06 -5.83 10.21
N PRO A 46 5.09 -5.35 9.41
CA PRO A 46 3.70 -5.29 9.85
C PRO A 46 3.10 -6.68 10.01
N ILE A 47 2.20 -6.81 10.98
CA ILE A 47 1.32 -7.98 11.03
C ILE A 47 0.26 -7.81 9.93
N VAL A 48 0.17 -8.77 9.01
CA VAL A 48 -0.81 -8.76 7.92
C VAL A 48 -2.11 -9.36 8.43
N ASP A 49 -2.96 -8.53 9.05
CA ASP A 49 -4.25 -8.95 9.66
C ASP A 49 -5.46 -8.15 9.16
N GLY A 50 -5.24 -7.12 8.35
CA GLY A 50 -6.27 -6.26 7.76
C GLY A 50 -6.72 -5.12 8.68
N LEU A 51 -6.16 -5.00 9.89
CA LEU A 51 -6.46 -3.92 10.83
C LEU A 51 -5.61 -2.68 10.54
N GLY A 52 -4.35 -2.88 10.12
CA GLY A 52 -3.44 -1.80 9.81
C GLY A 52 -3.05 -0.98 11.04
N ASP A 53 -2.38 -1.60 12.01
CA ASP A 53 -1.84 -0.90 13.18
C ASP A 53 -0.89 0.21 12.74
N GLU A 54 -1.12 1.45 13.19
CA GLU A 54 -0.29 2.60 12.78
C GLU A 54 1.16 2.44 13.24
N GLN A 55 1.44 1.70 14.32
CA GLN A 55 2.79 1.46 14.82
C GLN A 55 3.59 0.58 13.86
N ASP A 56 2.94 -0.42 13.28
CA ASP A 56 3.56 -1.35 12.31
C ASP A 56 3.93 -0.67 10.99
N TRP A 57 3.22 0.43 10.66
CA TRP A 57 3.37 1.19 9.43
C TRP A 57 4.02 2.57 9.63
N ASP A 58 4.54 2.86 10.83
CA ASP A 58 5.01 4.19 11.23
C ASP A 58 6.19 4.68 10.36
N LYS A 59 7.06 3.77 9.91
CA LYS A 59 8.23 4.01 9.06
C LYS A 59 7.96 3.78 7.57
N ALA A 60 6.75 3.35 7.21
CA ALA A 60 6.36 3.10 5.84
C ALA A 60 6.27 4.38 5.01
N GLY A 61 6.50 4.25 3.72
CA GLY A 61 6.12 5.25 2.74
C GLY A 61 4.60 5.37 2.67
N ARG A 62 4.12 6.55 2.31
CA ARG A 62 2.69 6.88 2.22
C ARG A 62 2.45 7.69 0.95
N ILE A 63 1.36 7.39 0.25
CA ILE A 63 0.87 8.14 -0.90
C ILE A 63 -0.61 8.45 -0.67
N GLU A 64 -0.96 9.73 -0.67
CA GLU A 64 -2.35 10.19 -0.65
C GLU A 64 -2.97 10.09 -2.05
N ILE A 65 -4.17 9.53 -2.12
CA ILE A 65 -4.94 9.38 -3.35
C ILE A 65 -6.07 10.42 -3.35
N GLY A 66 -6.10 11.27 -4.38
CA GLY A 66 -7.15 12.28 -4.56
C GLY A 66 -6.90 13.64 -3.88
N GLY A 67 -5.73 13.86 -3.28
CA GLY A 67 -5.40 15.11 -2.57
C GLY A 67 -4.93 16.29 -3.44
N ALA A 68 -4.60 16.08 -4.72
CA ALA A 68 -3.82 17.07 -5.48
C ALA A 68 -4.59 18.03 -6.40
N ARG A 69 -5.87 17.81 -6.77
CA ARG A 69 -6.54 18.68 -7.77
C ARG A 69 -8.06 18.78 -7.65
N GLY A 70 -8.55 19.93 -7.18
CA GLY A 70 -9.79 20.55 -7.66
C GLY A 70 -11.13 19.97 -7.16
N THR A 71 -12.13 20.86 -7.14
CA THR A 71 -13.47 20.74 -6.53
C THR A 71 -14.45 19.78 -7.23
N MET A 72 -13.98 18.65 -7.79
CA MET A 72 -14.89 17.66 -8.39
C MET A 72 -14.28 16.24 -8.52
N HIS A 73 -13.37 15.84 -7.63
CA HIS A 73 -12.82 14.48 -7.67
C HIS A 73 -13.88 13.46 -7.22
N ARG A 74 -14.11 12.44 -8.06
CA ARG A 74 -14.78 11.19 -7.65
C ARG A 74 -14.13 10.72 -6.34
N ALA A 75 -14.95 10.34 -5.36
CA ALA A 75 -14.45 9.69 -4.15
C ALA A 75 -13.70 8.42 -4.58
N SER A 76 -12.37 8.46 -4.50
CA SER A 76 -11.56 7.27 -4.77
C SER A 76 -11.87 6.24 -3.70
N LEU A 77 -12.10 4.98 -4.12
CA LEU A 77 -12.34 3.86 -3.19
C LEU A 77 -11.15 3.67 -2.25
N VAL A 78 -9.93 3.91 -2.77
CA VAL A 78 -8.68 3.90 -2.02
C VAL A 78 -8.26 5.33 -1.75
N GLN A 79 -8.04 5.67 -0.49
CA GLN A 79 -7.60 7.01 -0.06
C GLN A 79 -6.10 7.09 0.14
N ARG A 80 -5.48 6.01 0.60
CA ARG A 80 -4.04 6.00 0.89
C ARG A 80 -3.42 4.67 0.52
N VAL A 81 -2.17 4.75 0.08
CA VAL A 81 -1.30 3.60 -0.10
C VAL A 81 -0.13 3.74 0.85
N PHE A 82 0.05 2.77 1.72
CA PHE A 82 1.27 2.59 2.48
C PHE A 82 2.11 1.50 1.83
N TYR A 83 3.43 1.66 1.89
CA TYR A 83 4.36 0.72 1.30
C TYR A 83 5.69 0.72 2.04
N GLY A 84 6.33 -0.42 2.10
CA GLY A 84 7.63 -0.58 2.74
C GLY A 84 8.12 -2.01 2.54
N LEU A 85 9.21 -2.36 3.21
CA LEU A 85 9.81 -3.68 3.08
C LEU A 85 10.64 -4.02 4.31
N ASP A 86 10.96 -5.29 4.45
CA ASP A 86 12.07 -5.80 5.24
C ASP A 86 12.98 -6.68 4.36
N HIS A 87 13.81 -7.50 4.99
CA HIS A 87 14.69 -8.44 4.30
C HIS A 87 13.98 -9.63 3.65
N LEU A 88 12.73 -9.89 4.02
CA LEU A 88 11.98 -11.08 3.59
C LEU A 88 10.88 -10.74 2.60
N ASN A 89 10.20 -9.60 2.77
CA ASN A 89 9.05 -9.19 2.00
C ASN A 89 9.09 -7.70 1.67
N PHE A 90 8.36 -7.31 0.64
CA PHE A 90 7.74 -5.99 0.63
C PHE A 90 6.27 -6.05 1.02
N TYR A 91 5.78 -4.92 1.49
CA TYR A 91 4.45 -4.76 2.03
C TYR A 91 3.72 -3.61 1.35
N LEU A 92 2.43 -3.80 1.14
CA LEU A 92 1.50 -2.78 0.66
C LEU A 92 0.28 -2.78 1.58
N ARG A 93 -0.20 -1.58 1.92
CA ARG A 93 -1.48 -1.39 2.60
C ARG A 93 -2.32 -0.36 1.88
N LEU A 94 -3.59 -0.69 1.66
CA LEU A 94 -4.57 0.18 1.04
C LEU A 94 -5.63 0.58 2.06
N ASP A 95 -5.67 1.87 2.39
CA ASP A 95 -6.76 2.40 3.20
C ASP A 95 -7.90 2.85 2.30
N PHE A 96 -9.13 2.51 2.70
CA PHE A 96 -10.33 2.81 1.93
C PHE A 96 -11.04 4.07 2.41
N SER A 97 -11.93 4.59 1.56
CA SER A 97 -12.78 5.71 1.93
C SER A 97 -13.73 5.38 3.09
N SER A 98 -13.92 6.32 4.01
CA SER A 98 -14.82 6.12 5.16
C SER A 98 -16.23 5.73 4.73
N GLY A 99 -16.80 4.71 5.39
CA GLY A 99 -18.14 4.20 5.11
C GLY A 99 -18.21 3.15 3.98
N LEU A 100 -17.07 2.87 3.32
CA LEU A 100 -16.94 1.77 2.38
C LEU A 100 -16.83 0.44 3.13
N ASN A 101 -17.56 -0.58 2.70
CA ASN A 101 -17.34 -1.97 3.12
C ASN A 101 -16.45 -2.67 2.08
N PRO A 102 -15.17 -2.96 2.39
CA PRO A 102 -14.22 -3.47 1.40
C PRO A 102 -14.63 -4.79 0.76
N GLN A 103 -15.34 -5.64 1.51
CA GLN A 103 -15.78 -6.95 1.04
C GLN A 103 -16.97 -6.87 0.06
N VAL A 104 -17.70 -5.76 0.06
CA VAL A 104 -18.90 -5.58 -0.77
C VAL A 104 -18.67 -4.58 -1.90
N ASP A 105 -18.06 -3.44 -1.58
CA ASP A 105 -18.05 -2.26 -2.44
C ASP A 105 -16.84 -2.19 -3.38
N LEU A 106 -15.75 -2.89 -3.08
CA LEU A 106 -14.59 -2.94 -3.97
C LEU A 106 -14.86 -3.85 -5.16
N PRO A 107 -14.35 -3.53 -6.36
CA PRO A 107 -14.19 -4.54 -7.41
C PRO A 107 -13.50 -5.79 -6.86
N PRO A 108 -13.86 -7.00 -7.30
CA PRO A 108 -13.42 -8.24 -6.68
C PRO A 108 -11.94 -8.55 -6.91
N GLU A 109 -11.26 -7.87 -7.83
CA GLU A 109 -9.87 -8.17 -8.19
C GLU A 109 -8.96 -6.95 -7.94
N LEU A 110 -7.83 -7.19 -7.29
CA LEU A 110 -6.68 -6.29 -7.25
C LEU A 110 -5.54 -6.91 -8.04
N HIS A 111 -4.95 -6.12 -8.95
CA HIS A 111 -3.76 -6.49 -9.69
C HIS A 111 -2.62 -5.56 -9.32
N LEU A 112 -1.52 -6.11 -8.82
CA LEU A 112 -0.25 -5.42 -8.65
C LEU A 112 0.65 -5.85 -9.81
N VAL A 113 1.09 -4.89 -10.61
CA VAL A 113 2.01 -5.13 -11.72
C VAL A 113 3.24 -4.26 -11.56
N TRP A 114 4.43 -4.80 -11.82
CA TRP A 114 5.66 -4.03 -11.69
C TRP A 114 6.73 -4.37 -12.70
N PHE A 115 7.60 -3.39 -12.91
CA PHE A 115 8.79 -3.49 -13.76
C PHE A 115 10.01 -2.97 -13.01
N TYR A 116 11.18 -3.21 -13.61
CA TYR A 116 12.49 -2.92 -13.04
C TYR A 116 13.25 -1.89 -13.88
N PRO A 117 13.18 -0.59 -13.53
CA PRO A 117 13.82 0.46 -14.31
C PRO A 117 15.31 0.21 -14.53
N GLY A 118 15.76 0.31 -15.79
CA GLY A 118 17.18 0.14 -16.13
C GLY A 118 17.68 -1.31 -16.14
N VAL A 119 16.82 -2.28 -15.84
CA VAL A 119 17.14 -3.71 -15.93
C VAL A 119 16.49 -4.31 -17.16
N THR A 120 17.27 -5.08 -17.93
CA THR A 120 16.74 -5.81 -19.09
C THR A 120 16.07 -7.09 -18.62
N MET A 121 14.77 -7.20 -18.84
CA MET A 121 13.95 -8.37 -18.52
C MET A 121 12.94 -8.62 -19.63
N TYR A 122 12.36 -9.82 -19.66
CA TYR A 122 11.12 -10.03 -20.37
C TYR A 122 10.02 -9.18 -19.73
N ASN A 123 9.20 -8.52 -20.54
CA ASN A 123 8.09 -7.72 -20.02
C ASN A 123 6.86 -7.96 -20.91
N SER A 124 5.69 -7.91 -20.31
CA SER A 124 4.40 -8.17 -20.95
C SER A 124 3.39 -7.07 -20.60
N SER A 125 2.41 -6.85 -21.46
CA SER A 125 1.32 -5.91 -21.16
C SER A 125 0.44 -6.45 -20.02
N ILE A 126 -0.24 -5.56 -19.31
CA ILE A 126 -1.18 -5.94 -18.26
C ILE A 126 -2.28 -6.85 -18.87
N PRO A 127 -2.56 -8.04 -18.29
CA PRO A 127 -3.51 -9.00 -18.84
C PRO A 127 -4.96 -8.67 -18.43
N LEU A 128 -5.40 -7.44 -18.71
CA LEU A 128 -6.75 -6.96 -18.43
C LEU A 128 -7.41 -6.38 -19.70
N GLU A 129 -8.72 -6.51 -19.78
CA GLU A 129 -9.52 -5.89 -20.83
C GLU A 129 -9.87 -4.43 -20.48
N ASN A 130 -10.22 -3.64 -21.50
CA ASN A 130 -10.61 -2.23 -21.38
C ASN A 130 -9.57 -1.31 -20.70
N LEU A 131 -8.29 -1.68 -20.76
CA LEU A 131 -7.21 -0.81 -20.32
C LEU A 131 -7.12 0.45 -21.19
N PRO A 132 -7.09 1.65 -20.59
CA PRO A 132 -6.84 2.88 -21.32
C PRO A 132 -5.38 2.91 -21.79
N ASN A 133 -5.16 3.37 -23.02
CA ASN A 133 -3.81 3.55 -23.57
C ASN A 133 -3.17 4.87 -23.07
N VAL A 134 -2.89 4.92 -21.76
CA VAL A 134 -2.27 6.07 -21.08
C VAL A 134 -1.21 5.57 -20.10
N SER A 135 -0.20 6.39 -19.82
CA SER A 135 0.77 6.09 -18.77
C SER A 135 0.07 6.05 -17.40
N PRO A 136 0.47 5.14 -16.49
CA PRO A 136 1.47 4.07 -16.67
C PRO A 136 0.89 2.76 -17.23
N LEU A 137 -0.41 2.71 -17.53
CA LEU A 137 -1.12 1.49 -17.93
C LEU A 137 -0.74 0.96 -19.31
N ASN A 138 -0.11 1.76 -20.16
CA ASN A 138 0.41 1.34 -21.45
C ASN A 138 1.89 0.92 -21.43
N TYR A 139 2.48 0.74 -20.24
CA TYR A 139 3.81 0.18 -20.08
C TYR A 139 3.79 -1.35 -20.19
N LEU A 140 4.98 -1.94 -20.20
CA LEU A 140 5.18 -3.38 -20.05
C LEU A 140 5.73 -3.66 -18.65
N PHE A 141 5.36 -4.81 -18.11
CA PHE A 141 5.65 -5.21 -16.74
C PHE A 141 6.27 -6.61 -16.70
N HIS A 142 7.13 -6.85 -15.73
CA HIS A 142 7.81 -8.15 -15.58
C HIS A 142 7.05 -9.08 -14.65
N HIS A 143 6.48 -8.56 -13.56
CA HIS A 143 5.74 -9.37 -12.60
C HIS A 143 4.32 -8.88 -12.43
N HIS A 144 3.44 -9.83 -12.14
CA HIS A 144 2.02 -9.61 -11.89
C HIS A 144 1.58 -10.48 -10.70
N LEU A 145 1.11 -9.84 -9.64
CA LEU A 145 0.36 -10.47 -8.56
C LEU A 145 -1.10 -10.08 -8.70
N GLY A 146 -1.99 -11.05 -8.81
CA GLY A 146 -3.42 -10.83 -8.74
C GLY A 146 -4.01 -11.40 -7.45
N ILE A 147 -5.01 -10.71 -6.93
CA ILE A 147 -5.69 -11.04 -5.68
C ILE A 147 -7.18 -10.94 -5.90
N ASN A 148 -7.92 -11.99 -5.58
CA ASN A 148 -9.36 -11.96 -5.48
C ASN A 148 -9.76 -11.55 -4.05
N LEU A 149 -10.27 -10.33 -3.91
CA LEU A 149 -10.63 -9.71 -2.64
C LEU A 149 -11.88 -10.32 -1.99
N ARG A 150 -12.58 -11.26 -2.64
CA ARG A 150 -13.77 -11.93 -2.08
C ARG A 150 -13.42 -13.22 -1.38
N ASN A 151 -12.51 -14.01 -1.94
CA ASN A 151 -12.14 -15.32 -1.41
C ASN A 151 -10.68 -15.37 -0.90
N GLY A 152 -9.89 -14.31 -1.11
CA GLY A 152 -8.49 -14.23 -0.72
C GLY A 152 -7.53 -15.02 -1.61
N GLU A 153 -7.98 -15.50 -2.78
CA GLU A 153 -7.14 -16.22 -3.72
C GLU A 153 -6.08 -15.30 -4.30
N ILE A 154 -4.82 -15.75 -4.29
CA ILE A 154 -3.67 -15.01 -4.83
C ILE A 154 -3.07 -15.85 -5.95
N TRP A 155 -2.73 -15.20 -7.06
CA TRP A 155 -1.96 -15.80 -8.14
C TRP A 155 -0.81 -14.88 -8.54
N PHE A 156 0.28 -15.49 -8.98
CA PHE A 156 1.50 -14.78 -9.35
C PHE A 156 1.97 -15.24 -10.72
N ALA A 157 2.45 -14.30 -11.52
CA ALA A 157 2.98 -14.57 -12.85
C ALA A 157 4.19 -13.69 -13.15
N GLU A 158 5.08 -14.24 -13.96
CA GLU A 158 6.26 -13.58 -14.53
C GLU A 158 6.10 -13.48 -16.05
N ALA A 159 6.55 -12.37 -16.63
CA ALA A 159 6.61 -12.18 -18.05
C ALA A 159 7.74 -13.01 -18.66
N GLY A 160 7.43 -13.77 -19.70
CA GLY A 160 8.38 -14.59 -20.46
C GLY A 160 8.57 -14.09 -21.89
N ASP A 161 9.04 -15.00 -22.75
CA ASP A 161 9.24 -14.67 -24.15
C ASP A 161 7.92 -14.30 -24.84
N ARG A 162 8.01 -13.57 -25.96
CA ARG A 162 6.86 -13.21 -26.80
C ARG A 162 5.72 -12.49 -26.06
N TYR A 163 6.03 -11.73 -25.02
CA TYR A 163 5.07 -10.97 -24.22
C TYR A 163 3.99 -11.86 -23.55
N GLN A 164 4.36 -13.09 -23.16
CA GLN A 164 3.47 -14.00 -22.46
C GLN A 164 3.64 -13.93 -20.95
N TRP A 165 2.58 -14.23 -20.21
CA TRP A 165 2.61 -14.40 -18.76
C TRP A 165 2.69 -15.89 -18.43
N HIS A 166 3.59 -16.24 -17.51
CA HIS A 166 3.77 -17.59 -17.00
C HIS A 166 3.45 -17.61 -15.51
N SER A 167 2.49 -18.44 -15.11
CA SER A 167 2.16 -18.63 -13.69
C SER A 167 3.37 -19.16 -12.93
N GLN A 168 3.58 -18.63 -11.74
CA GLN A 168 4.60 -19.06 -10.79
C GLN A 168 3.94 -19.39 -9.45
N GLU A 169 4.63 -20.18 -8.62
CA GLU A 169 4.24 -20.34 -7.23
C GLU A 169 4.47 -19.04 -6.46
N THR A 170 3.67 -18.80 -5.44
CA THR A 170 3.83 -17.63 -4.56
C THR A 170 3.50 -17.98 -3.12
N HIS A 171 4.23 -17.35 -2.22
CA HIS A 171 3.99 -17.36 -0.78
C HIS A 171 3.46 -16.00 -0.30
N ALA A 172 3.04 -15.13 -1.22
CA ALA A 172 2.39 -13.88 -0.89
C ALA A 172 1.15 -14.14 -0.02
N THR A 173 0.90 -13.22 0.90
CA THR A 173 -0.25 -13.27 1.79
C THR A 173 -1.02 -11.98 1.73
N MET A 174 -2.31 -12.05 2.07
CA MET A 174 -3.16 -10.88 2.18
C MET A 174 -4.10 -10.99 3.37
N ALA A 175 -4.52 -9.84 3.89
CA ALA A 175 -5.61 -9.74 4.84
C ALA A 175 -6.49 -8.54 4.50
N LEU A 176 -7.81 -8.71 4.61
CA LEU A 176 -8.80 -7.68 4.30
C LEU A 176 -9.84 -7.59 5.40
N ASP A 177 -9.75 -6.51 6.17
CA ASP A 177 -10.76 -6.13 7.15
C ASP A 177 -11.05 -4.62 7.03
N GLN A 178 -10.39 -3.78 7.85
CA GLN A 178 -10.52 -2.32 7.81
C GLN A 178 -9.71 -1.71 6.67
N CYS A 179 -8.59 -2.34 6.33
CA CYS A 179 -7.74 -2.04 5.18
C CYS A 179 -7.38 -3.36 4.46
N LEU A 180 -6.81 -3.23 3.27
CA LEU A 180 -6.14 -4.36 2.63
C LEU A 180 -4.66 -4.30 2.96
N GLU A 181 -4.11 -5.38 3.45
CA GLU A 181 -2.66 -5.56 3.63
C GLU A 181 -2.19 -6.72 2.76
N VAL A 182 -1.03 -6.55 2.13
CA VAL A 182 -0.41 -7.54 1.25
C VAL A 182 1.07 -7.62 1.61
N ALA A 183 1.58 -8.85 1.79
CA ALA A 183 3.00 -9.14 1.87
C ALA A 183 3.42 -9.98 0.67
N VAL A 184 4.51 -9.58 0.03
CA VAL A 184 5.09 -10.30 -1.11
C VAL A 184 6.54 -10.65 -0.79
N PRO A 185 6.86 -11.94 -0.65
CA PRO A 185 8.22 -12.40 -0.36
C PRO A 185 9.18 -12.07 -1.49
N TRP A 186 10.35 -11.51 -1.17
CA TRP A 186 11.42 -11.26 -2.14
C TRP A 186 11.89 -12.53 -2.85
N SER A 187 11.79 -13.67 -2.18
CA SER A 187 12.12 -14.99 -2.73
C SER A 187 11.26 -15.38 -3.93
N ASP A 188 10.02 -14.88 -4.02
CA ASP A 188 9.12 -15.18 -5.13
C ASP A 188 9.57 -14.48 -6.42
N LEU A 189 10.32 -13.36 -6.31
CA LEU A 189 10.66 -12.48 -7.44
C LEU A 189 11.89 -12.91 -8.23
N ASN A 190 12.75 -13.78 -7.66
CA ASN A 190 14.00 -14.24 -8.28
C ASN A 190 14.89 -13.11 -8.85
N ILE A 191 14.95 -11.96 -8.16
CA ILE A 191 15.73 -10.79 -8.57
C ILE A 191 17.03 -10.64 -7.78
N HIS A 192 17.94 -9.82 -8.32
CA HIS A 192 19.13 -9.43 -7.60
C HIS A 192 18.85 -8.31 -6.57
N PRO A 193 19.67 -8.23 -5.50
CA PRO A 193 19.71 -7.08 -4.59
C PRO A 193 19.83 -5.76 -5.34
N ASP A 194 19.37 -4.68 -4.71
CA ASP A 194 19.39 -3.31 -5.22
C ASP A 194 18.57 -3.04 -6.48
N TYR A 195 17.87 -4.03 -7.03
CA TYR A 195 16.99 -3.81 -8.17
C TYR A 195 15.84 -2.87 -7.78
N PRO A 196 15.62 -1.77 -8.53
CA PRO A 196 14.49 -0.89 -8.29
C PRO A 196 13.20 -1.53 -8.82
N LEU A 197 12.10 -1.39 -8.08
CA LEU A 197 10.77 -1.82 -8.48
C LEU A 197 9.86 -0.60 -8.64
N ARG A 198 9.03 -0.61 -9.69
CA ARG A 198 7.96 0.37 -9.89
C ARG A 198 6.63 -0.34 -10.07
N ILE A 199 5.75 -0.18 -9.09
CA ILE A 199 4.49 -0.91 -8.98
C ILE A 199 3.32 0.01 -9.35
N VAL A 200 2.34 -0.56 -10.06
CA VAL A 200 1.00 0.00 -10.28
C VAL A 200 -0.01 -0.96 -9.66
N ALA A 201 -0.99 -0.42 -8.94
CA ALA A 201 -2.13 -1.18 -8.43
C ALA A 201 -3.37 -0.87 -9.27
N ILE A 202 -4.14 -1.91 -9.61
CA ILE A 202 -5.27 -1.82 -10.54
C ILE A 202 -6.44 -2.60 -9.94
N LEU A 203 -7.60 -1.97 -9.85
CA LEU A 203 -8.84 -2.66 -9.52
C LEU A 203 -9.54 -3.13 -10.79
N ALA A 204 -10.00 -4.38 -10.76
CA ALA A 204 -10.67 -5.04 -11.87
C ALA A 204 -11.87 -5.86 -11.38
N ASP A 205 -12.70 -6.26 -12.34
CA ASP A 205 -13.89 -7.09 -12.12
C ASP A 205 -14.04 -8.04 -13.31
N ASN A 206 -13.83 -9.33 -13.08
CA ASN A 206 -13.85 -10.37 -14.12
C ASN A 206 -12.89 -10.03 -15.27
N GLY A 207 -11.66 -9.63 -14.95
CA GLY A 207 -10.63 -9.25 -15.93
C GLY A 207 -10.88 -7.91 -16.64
N GLN A 208 -11.92 -7.16 -16.27
CA GLN A 208 -12.22 -5.84 -16.81
C GLN A 208 -11.63 -4.74 -15.92
N TYR A 209 -10.78 -3.89 -16.50
CA TYR A 209 -10.24 -2.72 -15.80
C TYR A 209 -11.35 -1.80 -15.26
N LYS A 210 -11.20 -1.32 -14.01
CA LYS A 210 -12.09 -0.31 -13.39
C LYS A 210 -11.37 0.97 -13.04
N SER A 211 -10.25 0.86 -12.35
CA SER A 211 -9.42 2.01 -11.92
C SER A 211 -8.00 1.54 -11.61
N TYR A 212 -7.07 2.49 -11.51
CA TYR A 212 -5.72 2.24 -11.02
C TYR A 212 -5.31 3.32 -10.03
N PHE A 213 -4.30 3.02 -9.23
CA PHE A 213 -3.67 3.97 -8.33
C PHE A 213 -2.20 3.57 -8.07
N PRO A 214 -1.36 4.54 -7.70
CA PRO A 214 -1.62 5.98 -7.69
C PRO A 214 -1.72 6.58 -9.11
N GLU A 215 -2.50 7.65 -9.29
CA GLU A 215 -2.75 8.25 -10.63
C GLU A 215 -1.55 9.08 -11.14
N ASP A 216 -0.87 9.81 -10.24
CA ASP A 216 0.19 10.76 -10.62
C ASP A 216 1.62 10.22 -10.41
N ARG A 217 1.77 9.00 -9.88
CA ARG A 217 3.09 8.39 -9.62
C ARG A 217 3.01 6.87 -9.46
N LEU A 218 4.18 6.23 -9.53
CA LEU A 218 4.36 4.80 -9.26
C LEU A 218 4.83 4.57 -7.83
N ILE A 219 4.42 3.45 -7.23
CA ILE A 219 4.95 3.00 -5.95
C ILE A 219 6.38 2.49 -6.19
N GLY A 220 7.34 3.02 -5.44
CA GLY A 220 8.76 2.76 -5.65
C GLY A 220 9.40 2.02 -4.49
N LEU A 221 10.00 0.87 -4.76
CA LEU A 221 10.79 0.11 -3.79
C LEU A 221 12.16 -0.25 -4.39
N GLN A 222 13.08 -0.69 -3.54
CA GLN A 222 14.38 -1.22 -3.95
C GLN A 222 14.59 -2.54 -3.19
N ALA A 223 14.94 -3.60 -3.90
CA ALA A 223 15.22 -4.89 -3.28
C ALA A 223 16.38 -4.78 -2.26
N PRO A 224 16.28 -5.45 -1.09
CA PRO A 224 17.27 -5.36 -0.03
C PRO A 224 18.61 -6.04 -0.37
#